data_AF-E3WHU9-F1
#
_entry.id   AF-E3WHU9-F1
#
_cell.length_a   1.000
_cell.length_b   1.000
_cell.length_c   1.000
_cell.angle_alpha   90.00
_cell.angle_beta   90.00
_cell.angle_gamma   90.00
#
_symmetry.space_group_name_H-M   'P 1'
#
loop_
_entity.id
_entity.type
_entity.pdbx_description
1 polymer ?
#
loop_
_entity_poly.entity_id
_entity_poly.type
_entity_poly.pdbx_seq_one_letter_code
_entity_poly.pdbx_strand_id
1 'polypeptide(L)'
;FANMGQVTKDVFDVENGQVTLQLNVQKAVGTKEIWILDFQEYRFNLDALPVDDLTGTLRMDRTSDCSSVYETAGWNTYFSSTYFDDKTSDDLNKKNLFTSFEKGNMDDDGIMRNDKIIFTGTMDTFFACMDSNDENKIWELTSVTADEIEYRTKLYATNVRPKDPDDATGGVSFVQSHIELIWRISRTALAKFLISSTALIQPILQFARVSTVYDQDNQPVPEQAALHIKFRTVVDDANQTLSYVPGSISYKPKPDVPEHSLDQMVYQPPGGIENAPECDLRLDLGTLTQVQCHQTWEFKVILNVDTSTQVDNRVPVDVSGTFDFLYNTFSCNDTTDIATCQLIDIEPSKISALITIQTTV
;
A
#
# COMPACT_ATOMS: atom_id res chain seq x y z
N PHE A 1 -27.78 -9.25 28.21
CA PHE A 1 -26.43 -8.77 27.93
C PHE A 1 -25.75 -8.06 29.11
N ALA A 2 -26.28 -8.12 30.35
CA ALA A 2 -25.64 -7.49 31.52
C ALA A 2 -24.27 -8.11 31.86
N ASN A 3 -24.12 -9.42 31.64
CA ASN A 3 -22.85 -10.14 31.62
C ASN A 3 -22.62 -10.59 30.18
N MET A 4 -21.76 -9.88 29.45
CA MET A 4 -21.34 -10.15 28.08
C MET A 4 -19.85 -9.80 28.00
N GLY A 5 -19.08 -10.60 27.29
CA GLY A 5 -17.69 -10.25 27.01
C GLY A 5 -17.57 -9.08 26.03
N GLN A 6 -16.35 -8.82 25.59
CA GLN A 6 -16.05 -7.90 24.50
C GLN A 6 -15.11 -8.56 23.49
N VAL A 7 -15.06 -7.97 22.29
CA VAL A 7 -14.06 -8.29 21.28
C VAL A 7 -13.13 -7.08 21.15
N THR A 8 -11.83 -7.31 21.26
CA THR A 8 -10.81 -6.27 21.10
C THR A 8 -9.79 -6.69 20.07
N LYS A 9 -9.28 -5.72 19.31
CA LYS A 9 -8.08 -5.93 18.50
C LYS A 9 -6.87 -5.99 19.43
N ASP A 10 -6.10 -7.06 19.34
CA ASP A 10 -4.79 -7.17 20.00
C ASP A 10 -3.70 -6.72 19.03
N VAL A 11 -3.59 -7.41 17.89
CA VAL A 11 -2.56 -7.18 16.87
C VAL A 11 -3.23 -6.91 15.53
N PHE A 12 -2.75 -5.91 14.82
CA PHE A 12 -2.95 -5.74 13.39
C PHE A 12 -1.62 -5.21 12.86
N ASP A 13 -0.77 -6.12 12.41
CA ASP A 13 0.60 -5.80 12.02
C ASP A 13 0.95 -6.43 10.67
N VAL A 14 1.92 -5.84 9.99
CA VAL A 14 2.45 -6.31 8.71
C VAL A 14 3.95 -6.43 8.88
N GLU A 15 4.48 -7.63 8.69
CA GLU A 15 5.91 -7.92 8.80
C GLU A 15 6.32 -8.77 7.60
N ASN A 16 7.24 -8.26 6.76
CA ASN A 16 7.74 -8.92 5.55
C ASN A 16 6.61 -9.37 4.61
N GLY A 17 5.61 -8.50 4.38
CA GLY A 17 4.47 -8.80 3.52
C GLY A 17 3.43 -9.76 4.11
N GLN A 18 3.66 -10.28 5.33
CA GLN A 18 2.66 -11.05 6.06
C GLN A 18 1.88 -10.17 7.02
N VAL A 19 0.56 -10.24 6.90
CA VAL A 19 -0.40 -9.59 7.78
C VAL A 19 -0.74 -10.54 8.91
N THR A 20 -0.68 -10.03 10.14
CA THR A 20 -1.21 -10.70 11.33
C THR A 20 -2.33 -9.85 11.92
N LEU A 21 -3.56 -10.37 11.90
CA LEU A 21 -4.70 -9.83 12.63
C LEU A 21 -5.05 -10.79 13.77
N GLN A 22 -4.86 -10.35 15.01
CA GLN A 22 -5.25 -11.09 16.21
C GLN A 22 -6.35 -10.32 16.96
N LEU A 23 -7.44 -11.01 17.22
CA LEU A 23 -8.58 -10.51 17.97
C LEU A 23 -8.72 -11.31 19.25
N ASN A 24 -8.81 -10.61 20.39
CA ASN A 24 -9.20 -11.22 21.65
C ASN A 24 -10.72 -11.19 21.78
N VAL A 25 -11.30 -12.35 22.02
CA VAL A 25 -12.74 -12.60 22.07
C VAL A 25 -13.08 -13.13 23.45
N GLN A 26 -13.69 -12.28 24.28
CA GLN A 26 -14.08 -12.69 25.61
C GLN A 26 -15.40 -13.46 25.58
N LYS A 27 -15.35 -14.68 26.07
CA LYS A 27 -16.51 -15.56 26.22
C LYS A 27 -16.97 -15.60 27.66
N ALA A 28 -18.22 -15.22 27.92
CA ALA A 28 -18.83 -15.32 29.24
C ALA A 28 -19.11 -16.80 29.61
N VAL A 29 -18.57 -17.22 30.73
CA VAL A 29 -18.69 -18.61 31.20
C VAL A 29 -20.12 -18.90 31.65
N GLY A 30 -20.63 -20.08 31.28
CA GLY A 30 -21.99 -20.49 31.62
C GLY A 30 -23.10 -19.76 30.84
N THR A 31 -22.76 -18.81 29.98
CA THR A 31 -23.72 -18.11 29.12
C THR A 31 -23.75 -18.74 27.73
N LYS A 32 -24.95 -19.02 27.22
CA LYS A 32 -25.16 -19.54 25.86
C LYS A 32 -25.13 -18.38 24.86
N GLU A 33 -23.92 -17.89 24.59
CA GLU A 33 -23.65 -16.84 23.60
C GLU A 33 -22.46 -17.22 22.70
N ILE A 34 -22.51 -16.74 21.46
CA ILE A 34 -21.48 -16.93 20.44
C ILE A 34 -21.09 -15.58 19.86
N TRP A 35 -19.79 -15.41 19.62
CA TRP A 35 -19.27 -14.29 18.84
C TRP A 35 -19.15 -14.69 17.38
N ILE A 36 -19.73 -13.87 16.51
CA ILE A 36 -19.58 -13.95 15.06
C ILE A 36 -18.79 -12.72 14.65
N LEU A 37 -17.60 -12.95 14.09
CA LEU A 37 -16.75 -11.93 13.52
C LEU A 37 -16.91 -12.00 12.01
N ASP A 38 -17.37 -10.92 11.40
CA ASP A 38 -17.73 -10.90 9.98
C ASP A 38 -17.48 -9.52 9.38
N PHE A 39 -17.16 -9.45 8.09
CA PHE A 39 -16.94 -8.19 7.37
C PHE A 39 -18.22 -7.63 6.72
N GLN A 40 -19.37 -8.14 7.17
CA GLN A 40 -20.69 -7.65 6.84
C GLN A 40 -21.57 -7.60 8.09
N GLU A 41 -22.64 -6.82 8.04
CA GLU A 41 -23.57 -6.69 9.14
C GLU A 41 -24.31 -8.01 9.42
N TYR A 42 -24.69 -8.27 10.68
CA TYR A 42 -25.44 -9.48 11.04
C TYR A 42 -26.79 -9.55 10.31
N ARG A 43 -27.35 -8.39 9.98
CA ARG A 43 -28.61 -8.22 9.23
C ARG A 43 -28.38 -7.91 7.74
N PHE A 44 -27.22 -8.25 7.20
CA PHE A 44 -26.90 -8.04 5.78
C PHE A 44 -27.96 -8.64 4.86
N ASN A 45 -28.41 -9.87 5.14
CA ASN A 45 -29.56 -10.49 4.51
C ASN A 45 -30.65 -10.81 5.55
N LEU A 46 -31.75 -10.05 5.51
CA LEU A 46 -32.85 -10.19 6.48
C LEU A 46 -33.62 -11.52 6.34
N ASP A 47 -33.57 -12.15 5.17
CA ASP A 47 -34.25 -13.43 4.92
C ASP A 47 -33.36 -14.63 5.29
N ALA A 48 -32.07 -14.40 5.54
CA ALA A 48 -31.08 -15.44 5.80
C ALA A 48 -30.04 -14.97 6.84
N LEU A 49 -30.45 -14.86 8.10
CA LEU A 49 -29.54 -14.50 9.19
C LEU A 49 -28.49 -15.61 9.47
N PRO A 50 -27.26 -15.26 9.91
CA PRO A 50 -26.21 -16.22 10.25
C PRO A 50 -26.60 -17.27 11.28
N VAL A 51 -27.45 -16.90 12.25
CA VAL A 51 -28.11 -17.84 13.16
C VAL A 51 -29.56 -17.93 12.76
N ASP A 52 -30.03 -19.14 12.49
CA ASP A 52 -31.39 -19.40 12.07
C ASP A 52 -32.38 -19.15 13.21
N ASP A 53 -33.29 -18.20 13.02
CA ASP A 53 -34.22 -17.75 14.07
C ASP A 53 -35.19 -18.84 14.53
N LEU A 54 -35.45 -19.86 13.70
CA LEU A 54 -36.38 -20.93 14.03
C LEU A 54 -35.70 -22.05 14.82
N THR A 55 -34.49 -22.41 14.41
CA THR A 55 -33.79 -23.61 14.89
C THR A 55 -32.60 -23.30 15.81
N GLY A 56 -32.14 -22.05 15.86
CA GLY A 56 -30.90 -21.65 16.54
C GLY A 56 -29.63 -22.14 15.84
N THR A 57 -29.73 -22.77 14.66
CA THR A 57 -28.58 -23.33 13.94
C THR A 57 -27.69 -22.22 13.39
N LEU A 58 -26.37 -22.35 13.59
CA LEU A 58 -25.37 -21.48 12.98
C LEU A 58 -25.12 -21.92 11.53
N ARG A 59 -25.16 -20.97 10.59
CA ARG A 59 -25.14 -21.22 9.15
C ARG A 59 -23.94 -20.53 8.50
N MET A 60 -22.98 -21.32 8.04
CA MET A 60 -21.77 -20.84 7.36
C MET A 60 -22.07 -20.23 5.99
N ASP A 61 -23.11 -20.74 5.31
CA ASP A 61 -23.59 -20.29 4.00
C ASP A 61 -24.29 -18.92 4.06
N ARG A 62 -24.43 -18.33 5.26
CA ARG A 62 -25.12 -17.05 5.49
C ARG A 62 -24.19 -15.97 6.06
N THR A 63 -22.88 -16.22 6.03
CA THR A 63 -21.83 -15.28 6.45
C THR A 63 -20.86 -15.04 5.31
N SER A 64 -20.09 -13.94 5.36
CA SER A 64 -19.09 -13.66 4.32
C SER A 64 -18.04 -14.77 4.25
N ASP A 65 -17.29 -14.81 3.15
CA ASP A 65 -16.20 -15.77 2.96
C ASP A 65 -15.05 -15.57 3.96
N CYS A 66 -15.01 -14.42 4.63
CA CYS A 66 -13.98 -14.06 5.59
C CYS A 66 -14.49 -13.97 7.03
N SER A 67 -15.63 -14.61 7.29
CA SER A 67 -16.24 -14.75 8.61
C SER A 67 -15.52 -15.79 9.48
N SER A 68 -15.64 -15.64 10.81
CA SER A 68 -15.20 -16.64 11.79
C SER A 68 -16.07 -17.91 11.83
N VAL A 69 -17.19 -17.92 11.10
CA VAL A 69 -18.08 -19.08 11.01
C VAL A 69 -17.56 -20.03 9.92
N TYR A 70 -16.77 -21.02 10.33
CA TYR A 70 -16.10 -21.97 9.43
C TYR A 70 -16.93 -23.23 9.13
N GLU A 71 -18.06 -23.47 9.80
CA GLU A 71 -18.95 -24.57 9.48
C GLU A 71 -20.40 -24.31 9.91
N THR A 72 -21.34 -25.00 9.25
CA THR A 72 -22.73 -25.04 9.71
C THR A 72 -22.84 -25.99 10.88
N ALA A 73 -23.28 -25.48 12.03
CA ALA A 73 -23.28 -26.20 13.29
C ALA A 73 -24.61 -26.04 14.03
N GLY A 74 -25.13 -27.13 14.57
CA GLY A 74 -26.30 -27.12 15.46
C GLY A 74 -25.95 -26.65 16.88
N TRP A 75 -26.97 -26.31 17.66
CA TRP A 75 -26.86 -25.75 19.02
C TRP A 75 -25.80 -26.43 19.91
N ASN A 76 -25.87 -27.76 20.03
CA ASN A 76 -24.97 -28.51 20.90
C ASN A 76 -23.52 -28.54 20.38
N THR A 77 -23.33 -28.43 19.07
CA THR A 77 -22.00 -28.50 18.44
C THR A 77 -21.24 -27.21 18.69
N TYR A 78 -21.81 -26.04 18.38
CA TYR A 78 -21.07 -24.78 18.54
C TYR A 78 -21.03 -24.25 19.98
N PHE A 79 -21.91 -24.73 20.86
CA PHE A 79 -21.81 -24.53 22.31
C PHE A 79 -21.03 -25.62 23.04
N SER A 80 -20.49 -26.61 22.33
CA SER A 80 -19.53 -27.54 22.91
C SER A 80 -18.28 -26.80 23.37
N SER A 81 -17.50 -27.43 24.25
CA SER A 81 -16.22 -26.87 24.64
C SER A 81 -15.25 -26.75 23.46
N THR A 82 -15.45 -27.55 22.39
CA THR A 82 -14.47 -27.79 21.32
C THR A 82 -14.63 -26.94 20.06
N TYR A 83 -15.71 -26.16 19.94
CA TYR A 83 -15.99 -25.41 18.70
C TYR A 83 -15.00 -24.25 18.46
N PHE A 84 -14.60 -23.57 19.53
CA PHE A 84 -13.52 -22.58 19.59
C PHE A 84 -12.36 -23.08 20.47
N ASP A 85 -12.11 -24.39 20.51
CA ASP A 85 -10.82 -24.90 21.03
C ASP A 85 -9.72 -24.64 19.98
N ASP A 86 -8.49 -25.06 20.28
CA ASP A 86 -7.36 -24.86 19.38
C ASP A 86 -7.63 -25.46 17.98
N LYS A 87 -7.82 -24.57 17.00
CA LYS A 87 -8.06 -24.91 15.59
C LYS A 87 -6.92 -24.40 14.74
N THR A 88 -6.52 -25.21 13.77
CA THR A 88 -5.46 -24.88 12.82
C THR A 88 -6.04 -24.48 11.47
N SER A 89 -5.20 -24.00 10.57
CA SER A 89 -5.64 -23.59 9.22
C SER A 89 -6.26 -24.75 8.44
N ASP A 90 -5.83 -25.99 8.70
CA ASP A 90 -6.41 -27.18 8.08
C ASP A 90 -7.86 -27.42 8.54
N ASP A 91 -8.19 -27.04 9.78
CA ASP A 91 -9.56 -27.13 10.32
C ASP A 91 -10.47 -26.00 9.82
N LEU A 92 -9.88 -24.83 9.52
CA LEU A 92 -10.56 -23.59 9.17
C LEU A 92 -10.62 -23.30 7.66
N ASN A 93 -10.10 -24.21 6.83
CA ASN A 93 -9.95 -24.06 5.37
C ASN A 93 -11.24 -23.92 4.54
N LYS A 94 -12.41 -23.84 5.18
CA LYS A 94 -13.71 -23.64 4.51
C LYS A 94 -14.07 -22.18 4.28
N LYS A 95 -13.28 -21.26 4.88
CA LYS A 95 -13.37 -19.80 4.76
C LYS A 95 -11.98 -19.26 4.46
N ASN A 96 -11.90 -18.08 3.87
CA ASN A 96 -10.66 -17.59 3.27
C ASN A 96 -9.74 -16.80 4.21
N LEU A 97 -10.23 -16.36 5.38
CA LEU A 97 -9.46 -15.47 6.23
C LEU A 97 -8.87 -16.14 7.47
N PHE A 98 -9.66 -16.42 8.51
CA PHE A 98 -9.09 -16.84 9.79
C PHE A 98 -8.34 -18.17 9.71
N THR A 99 -7.10 -18.18 10.18
CA THR A 99 -6.16 -19.30 10.05
C THR A 99 -5.96 -20.07 11.35
N SER A 100 -6.33 -19.49 12.49
CA SER A 100 -6.23 -20.16 13.79
C SER A 100 -7.24 -19.64 14.79
N PHE A 101 -7.76 -20.53 15.62
CA PHE A 101 -8.42 -20.18 16.88
C PHE A 101 -7.58 -20.73 18.02
N GLU A 102 -7.29 -19.90 19.02
CA GLU A 102 -6.57 -20.32 20.23
C GLU A 102 -7.47 -20.14 21.43
N LYS A 103 -7.59 -21.20 22.23
CA LYS A 103 -8.28 -21.09 23.51
C LYS A 103 -7.39 -20.41 24.52
N GLY A 104 -7.90 -19.35 25.12
CA GLY A 104 -7.12 -18.62 26.12
C GLY A 104 -7.46 -18.98 27.56
N ASN A 105 -6.83 -18.22 28.44
CA ASN A 105 -7.00 -18.36 29.87
C ASN A 105 -8.28 -17.67 30.35
N MET A 106 -8.77 -18.15 31.49
CA MET A 106 -9.78 -17.46 32.27
C MET A 106 -9.22 -16.15 32.80
N ASP A 107 -10.07 -15.13 32.94
CA ASP A 107 -9.75 -13.93 33.70
C ASP A 107 -9.65 -14.23 35.20
N ASP A 108 -9.15 -13.26 35.96
CA ASP A 108 -8.89 -13.41 37.41
C ASP A 108 -10.17 -13.74 38.20
N ASP A 109 -11.33 -13.27 37.71
CA ASP A 109 -12.64 -13.50 38.33
C ASP A 109 -13.26 -14.85 37.92
N GLY A 110 -12.69 -15.54 36.93
CA GLY A 110 -13.19 -16.81 36.40
C GLY A 110 -14.54 -16.70 35.67
N ILE A 111 -14.91 -15.49 35.22
CA ILE A 111 -16.19 -15.19 34.56
C ILE A 111 -16.02 -15.12 33.05
N MET A 112 -14.86 -14.67 32.57
CA MET A 112 -14.56 -14.56 31.15
C MET A 112 -13.40 -15.47 30.77
N ARG A 113 -13.46 -16.03 29.56
CA ARG A 113 -12.32 -16.68 28.90
C ARG A 113 -11.87 -15.82 27.72
N ASN A 114 -10.57 -15.55 27.62
CA ASN A 114 -9.99 -14.67 26.60
C ASN A 114 -9.50 -15.48 25.40
N ASP A 115 -10.42 -15.93 24.53
CA ASP A 115 -10.06 -16.70 23.34
C ASP A 115 -9.46 -15.79 22.27
N LYS A 116 -8.68 -16.35 21.34
CA LYS A 116 -8.14 -15.60 20.21
C LYS A 116 -8.65 -16.15 18.88
N ILE A 117 -8.91 -15.22 17.98
CA ILE A 117 -9.18 -15.50 16.58
C ILE A 117 -8.11 -14.78 15.76
N ILE A 118 -7.40 -15.54 14.92
CA ILE A 118 -6.16 -15.10 14.29
C ILE A 118 -6.24 -15.31 12.79
N PHE A 119 -5.82 -14.29 12.05
CA PHE A 119 -5.41 -14.40 10.65
C PHE A 119 -3.91 -14.15 10.56
N THR A 120 -3.22 -15.03 9.83
CA THR A 120 -1.83 -14.87 9.42
C THR A 120 -1.75 -15.26 7.95
N GLY A 121 -1.41 -14.32 7.08
CA GLY A 121 -1.37 -14.55 5.63
C GLY A 121 -0.88 -13.32 4.87
N THR A 122 -0.99 -13.31 3.55
CA THR A 122 -0.63 -12.14 2.74
C THR A 122 -1.75 -11.11 2.72
N MET A 123 -1.41 -9.86 2.45
CA MET A 123 -2.43 -8.82 2.27
C MET A 123 -3.30 -9.10 1.04
N ASP A 124 -2.76 -9.75 -0.01
CA ASP A 124 -3.53 -10.17 -1.18
C ASP A 124 -4.71 -11.08 -0.81
N THR A 125 -4.48 -12.07 0.06
CA THR A 125 -5.55 -12.94 0.57
C THR A 125 -6.61 -12.14 1.30
N PHE A 126 -6.19 -11.13 2.08
CA PHE A 126 -7.12 -10.29 2.83
C PHE A 126 -7.91 -9.33 1.90
N PHE A 127 -7.27 -8.75 0.89
CA PHE A 127 -7.94 -7.92 -0.12
C PHE A 127 -8.85 -8.71 -1.05
N ALA A 128 -8.63 -10.01 -1.21
CA ALA A 128 -9.45 -10.89 -2.03
C ALA A 128 -10.77 -11.31 -1.36
N CYS A 129 -10.92 -11.05 -0.05
CA CYS A 129 -12.14 -11.33 0.70
C CYS A 129 -13.38 -10.63 0.11
N MET A 130 -14.46 -11.40 -0.07
CA MET A 130 -15.75 -10.93 -0.57
C MET A 130 -16.84 -10.98 0.50
N ASP A 131 -17.88 -10.17 0.33
CA ASP A 131 -19.13 -10.29 1.06
C ASP A 131 -19.89 -11.60 0.72
N SER A 132 -20.95 -11.90 1.46
CA SER A 132 -21.72 -13.15 1.25
C SER A 132 -22.50 -13.23 -0.06
N ASN A 133 -22.56 -12.16 -0.85
CA ASN A 133 -23.16 -12.19 -2.18
C ASN A 133 -22.12 -12.42 -3.28
N ASP A 134 -20.82 -12.48 -2.94
CA ASP A 134 -19.68 -12.55 -3.86
C ASP A 134 -19.65 -11.38 -4.87
N GLU A 135 -20.31 -10.27 -4.56
CA GLU A 135 -20.43 -9.12 -5.46
C GLU A 135 -19.41 -8.04 -5.14
N ASN A 136 -19.08 -7.84 -3.86
CA ASN A 136 -18.17 -6.78 -3.42
C ASN A 136 -17.03 -7.32 -2.56
N LYS A 137 -15.85 -6.73 -2.76
CA LYS A 137 -14.72 -6.89 -1.85
C LYS A 137 -15.03 -6.21 -0.52
N ILE A 138 -14.56 -6.79 0.57
CA ILE A 138 -14.75 -6.22 1.92
C ILE A 138 -13.93 -4.94 2.14
N TRP A 139 -12.87 -4.74 1.36
CA TRP A 139 -12.01 -3.57 1.42
C TRP A 139 -12.45 -2.55 0.39
N GLU A 140 -12.74 -1.35 0.86
CA GLU A 140 -13.19 -0.24 0.04
C GLU A 140 -12.08 0.80 -0.08
N LEU A 141 -11.85 1.29 -1.29
CA LEU A 141 -10.99 2.44 -1.54
C LEU A 141 -11.71 3.70 -1.05
N THR A 142 -11.20 4.35 0.00
CA THR A 142 -11.88 5.48 0.64
C THR A 142 -11.20 6.83 0.40
N SER A 143 -9.90 6.83 0.10
CA SER A 143 -9.17 8.06 -0.22
C SER A 143 -8.00 7.77 -1.16
N VAL A 144 -7.81 8.63 -2.16
CA VAL A 144 -6.60 8.66 -2.98
C VAL A 144 -6.17 10.11 -3.17
N THR A 145 -4.94 10.41 -2.76
CA THR A 145 -4.27 11.68 -3.05
C THR A 145 -3.12 11.45 -4.03
N ALA A 146 -2.30 12.48 -4.27
CA ALA A 146 -1.10 12.30 -5.08
C ALA A 146 -0.16 11.28 -4.44
N ASP A 147 -0.04 11.26 -3.12
CA ASP A 147 0.99 10.56 -2.36
C ASP A 147 0.45 9.48 -1.41
N GLU A 148 -0.87 9.32 -1.32
CA GLU A 148 -1.53 8.39 -0.41
C GLU A 148 -2.63 7.60 -1.11
N ILE A 149 -2.72 6.30 -0.78
CA ILE A 149 -3.83 5.41 -1.14
C ILE A 149 -4.36 4.81 0.16
N GLU A 150 -5.66 4.94 0.44
CA GLU A 150 -6.30 4.43 1.65
C GLU A 150 -7.42 3.45 1.33
N TYR A 151 -7.35 2.28 1.93
CA TYR A 151 -8.42 1.29 1.97
C TYR A 151 -8.96 1.15 3.39
N ARG A 152 -10.27 0.95 3.51
CA ARG A 152 -10.94 0.69 4.79
C ARG A 152 -11.80 -0.54 4.70
N THR A 153 -11.94 -1.23 5.83
CA THR A 153 -12.94 -2.27 6.01
C THR A 153 -13.47 -2.24 7.45
N LYS A 154 -14.67 -2.78 7.65
CA LYS A 154 -15.31 -2.90 8.96
C LYS A 154 -15.45 -4.36 9.32
N LEU A 155 -14.79 -4.75 10.40
CA LEU A 155 -15.04 -6.03 11.04
C LEU A 155 -16.15 -5.86 12.07
N TYR A 156 -17.30 -6.45 11.82
CA TYR A 156 -18.42 -6.49 12.74
C TYR A 156 -18.24 -7.62 13.76
N ALA A 157 -18.25 -7.26 15.04
CA ALA A 157 -18.25 -8.21 16.15
C ALA A 157 -19.67 -8.31 16.70
N THR A 158 -20.31 -9.46 16.46
CA THR A 158 -21.70 -9.69 16.85
C THR A 158 -21.76 -10.75 17.94
N ASN A 159 -22.21 -10.37 19.14
CA ASN A 159 -22.55 -11.32 20.19
C ASN A 159 -24.00 -11.76 19.98
N VAL A 160 -24.19 -13.04 19.71
CA VAL A 160 -25.52 -13.63 19.47
C VAL A 160 -25.85 -14.57 20.61
N ARG A 161 -27.07 -14.43 21.13
CA ARG A 161 -27.76 -15.41 21.98
C ARG A 161 -28.79 -16.09 21.09
N PRO A 162 -28.47 -17.28 20.55
CA PRO A 162 -29.36 -18.01 19.66
C PRO A 162 -30.63 -18.43 20.39
N LYS A 163 -31.69 -18.75 19.64
CA LYS A 163 -32.89 -19.35 20.19
C LYS A 163 -32.57 -20.75 20.72
N ASP A 164 -32.89 -21.01 21.98
CA ASP A 164 -32.81 -22.36 22.54
C ASP A 164 -33.83 -23.27 21.82
N PRO A 165 -33.40 -24.39 21.19
CA PRO A 165 -34.31 -25.30 20.51
C PRO A 165 -35.41 -25.86 21.42
N ASP A 166 -35.16 -25.94 22.72
CA ASP A 166 -36.11 -26.45 23.72
C ASP A 166 -37.08 -25.36 24.24
N ASP A 167 -36.82 -24.08 23.94
CA ASP A 167 -37.70 -22.95 24.27
C ASP A 167 -38.51 -22.51 23.04
N ALA A 168 -39.76 -22.98 22.98
CA ALA A 168 -40.70 -22.64 21.90
C ALA A 168 -41.07 -21.14 21.85
N THR A 169 -40.87 -20.40 22.93
CA THR A 169 -41.19 -18.97 23.04
C THR A 169 -39.97 -18.06 22.91
N GLY A 170 -38.78 -18.64 22.98
CA GLY A 170 -37.51 -17.96 22.82
C GLY A 170 -37.28 -17.47 21.40
N GLY A 171 -36.47 -16.43 21.28
CA GLY A 171 -36.02 -15.88 20.00
C GLY A 171 -34.52 -15.57 20.03
N VAL A 172 -33.98 -15.22 18.86
CA VAL A 172 -32.59 -14.78 18.76
C VAL A 172 -32.47 -13.35 19.26
N SER A 173 -31.46 -13.09 20.09
CA SER A 173 -31.07 -11.75 20.51
C SER A 173 -29.62 -11.52 20.16
N PHE A 174 -29.26 -10.32 19.70
CA PHE A 174 -27.87 -10.00 19.41
C PHE A 174 -27.53 -8.55 19.74
N VAL A 175 -26.24 -8.31 19.95
CA VAL A 175 -25.62 -6.98 20.03
C VAL A 175 -24.46 -6.96 19.06
N GLN A 176 -24.33 -5.88 18.30
CA GLN A 176 -23.28 -5.73 17.31
C GLN A 176 -22.47 -4.46 17.58
N SER A 177 -21.15 -4.60 17.52
CA SER A 177 -20.19 -3.50 17.41
C SER A 177 -19.33 -3.71 16.16
N HIS A 178 -18.42 -2.78 15.87
CA HIS A 178 -17.48 -2.93 14.78
C HIS A 178 -16.09 -2.38 15.14
N ILE A 179 -15.10 -2.89 14.43
CA ILE A 179 -13.71 -2.43 14.43
C ILE A 179 -13.42 -1.96 13.00
N GLU A 180 -12.96 -0.72 12.86
CA GLU A 180 -12.53 -0.20 11.57
C GLU A 180 -11.05 -0.51 11.38
N LEU A 181 -10.73 -1.21 10.29
CA LEU A 181 -9.37 -1.48 9.87
C LEU A 181 -9.06 -0.54 8.71
N ILE A 182 -7.91 0.11 8.78
CA ILE A 182 -7.44 1.07 7.78
C ILE A 182 -6.09 0.57 7.30
N TRP A 183 -5.96 0.44 5.98
CA TRP A 183 -4.70 0.13 5.30
C TRP A 183 -4.33 1.31 4.42
N ARG A 184 -3.17 1.92 4.64
CA ARG A 184 -2.82 3.17 3.97
C ARG A 184 -1.39 3.13 3.46
N ILE A 185 -1.21 3.30 2.15
CA ILE A 185 0.11 3.41 1.55
C ILE A 185 0.41 4.89 1.37
N SER A 186 1.43 5.40 2.05
CA SER A 186 1.94 6.77 1.87
C SER A 186 3.33 6.76 1.26
N ARG A 187 3.59 7.66 0.31
CA ARG A 187 4.85 7.72 -0.45
C ARG A 187 5.49 9.09 -0.44
N THR A 188 6.80 9.13 -0.21
CA THR A 188 7.58 10.37 -0.29
C THR A 188 8.83 10.16 -1.13
N ALA A 189 9.13 11.10 -2.03
CA ALA A 189 10.39 11.12 -2.76
C ALA A 189 11.43 12.02 -2.06
N LEU A 190 12.60 11.46 -1.78
CA LEU A 190 13.77 12.13 -1.25
C LEU A 190 14.89 12.08 -2.30
N ALA A 191 15.27 13.23 -2.85
CA ALA A 191 16.41 13.33 -3.75
C ALA A 191 17.64 13.84 -2.97
N LYS A 192 18.69 13.02 -2.86
CA LYS A 192 19.84 13.31 -1.98
C LYS A 192 20.84 14.27 -2.61
N PHE A 193 21.29 13.99 -3.83
CA PHE A 193 22.25 14.85 -4.56
C PHE A 193 22.28 14.50 -6.05
N LEU A 194 22.64 15.50 -6.88
CA LEU A 194 22.99 15.30 -8.28
C LEU A 194 24.50 15.51 -8.44
N ILE A 195 25.15 14.59 -9.16
CA ILE A 195 26.57 14.67 -9.48
C ILE A 195 26.73 14.70 -10.99
N SER A 196 27.52 15.64 -11.48
CA SER A 196 27.96 15.65 -12.87
C SER A 196 29.30 14.91 -13.01
N SER A 197 29.48 14.14 -14.08
CA SER A 197 30.76 13.52 -14.41
C SER A 197 31.80 14.54 -14.89
N THR A 198 31.37 15.76 -15.22
CA THR A 198 32.24 16.85 -15.69
C THR A 198 32.05 18.08 -14.81
N ALA A 199 33.16 18.69 -14.39
CA ALA A 199 33.13 19.93 -13.59
C ALA A 199 32.47 21.12 -14.31
N LEU A 200 32.33 21.05 -15.63
CA LEU A 200 31.76 22.08 -16.49
C LEU A 200 30.23 22.22 -16.36
N ILE A 201 29.54 21.23 -15.79
CA ILE A 201 28.09 21.24 -15.65
C ILE A 201 27.73 21.14 -14.18
N GLN A 202 27.07 22.17 -13.67
CA GLN A 202 26.53 22.17 -12.31
C GLN A 202 25.03 21.82 -12.35
N PRO A 203 24.63 20.63 -11.87
CA PRO A 203 23.22 20.29 -11.73
C PRO A 203 22.64 20.86 -10.43
N ILE A 204 21.42 21.40 -10.51
CA ILE A 204 20.66 21.95 -9.39
C ILE A 204 19.29 21.29 -9.40
N LEU A 205 19.00 20.44 -8.41
CA LEU A 205 17.67 19.86 -8.23
C LEU A 205 16.64 20.98 -8.02
N GLN A 206 15.54 20.93 -8.76
CA GLN A 206 14.38 21.77 -8.47
C GLN A 206 13.36 21.00 -7.64
N PHE A 207 12.99 19.80 -8.08
CA PHE A 207 12.17 18.88 -7.29
C PHE A 207 12.28 17.44 -7.79
N ALA A 208 11.90 16.52 -6.91
CA ALA A 208 11.48 15.16 -7.25
C ALA A 208 10.13 14.94 -6.56
N ARG A 209 9.09 14.59 -7.32
CA ARG A 209 7.73 14.38 -6.80
C ARG A 209 7.28 12.98 -7.12
N VAL A 210 6.72 12.30 -6.14
CA VAL A 210 6.07 11.00 -6.33
C VAL A 210 4.56 11.21 -6.49
N SER A 211 3.94 10.39 -7.32
CA SER A 211 2.49 10.35 -7.49
C SER A 211 1.98 8.92 -7.69
N THR A 212 0.72 8.68 -7.32
CA THR A 212 -0.02 7.43 -7.57
C THR A 212 -0.13 7.14 -9.07
N VAL A 213 0.06 5.87 -9.44
CA VAL A 213 -0.16 5.34 -10.80
C VAL A 213 -1.55 4.73 -10.86
N TYR A 214 -2.23 4.89 -12.00
CA TYR A 214 -3.54 4.33 -12.24
C TYR A 214 -3.51 3.39 -13.45
N ASP A 215 -4.25 2.29 -13.37
CA ASP A 215 -4.44 1.37 -14.47
C ASP A 215 -5.47 1.87 -15.51
N GLN A 216 -5.82 1.02 -16.47
CA GLN A 216 -6.78 1.36 -17.53
C GLN A 216 -8.21 1.56 -17.01
N ASP A 217 -8.54 0.99 -15.85
CA ASP A 217 -9.85 1.09 -15.19
C ASP A 217 -9.87 2.21 -14.14
N ASN A 218 -8.84 3.06 -14.14
CA ASN A 218 -8.65 4.18 -13.21
C ASN A 218 -8.58 3.73 -11.74
N GLN A 219 -8.08 2.52 -11.49
CA GLN A 219 -7.76 2.03 -10.15
C GLN A 219 -6.30 2.32 -9.81
N PRO A 220 -5.99 2.71 -8.57
CA PRO A 220 -4.61 2.93 -8.16
C PRO A 220 -3.84 1.60 -8.17
N VAL A 221 -2.60 1.61 -8.65
CA VAL A 221 -1.70 0.44 -8.70
C VAL A 221 -0.71 0.51 -7.54
N PRO A 222 -0.90 -0.27 -6.46
CA PRO A 222 -0.07 -0.19 -5.26
C PRO A 222 1.40 -0.50 -5.52
N GLU A 223 1.74 -1.40 -6.45
CA GLU A 223 3.12 -1.80 -6.73
C GLU A 223 3.85 -0.83 -7.67
N GLN A 224 3.24 0.29 -8.05
CA GLN A 224 3.84 1.26 -8.97
C GLN A 224 3.82 2.68 -8.43
N ALA A 225 4.88 3.44 -8.73
CA ALA A 225 4.99 4.85 -8.37
C ALA A 225 5.44 5.68 -9.57
N ALA A 226 4.73 6.78 -9.85
CA ALA A 226 5.16 7.77 -10.83
C ALA A 226 6.12 8.75 -10.18
N LEU A 227 7.28 8.97 -10.78
CA LEU A 227 8.29 9.90 -10.31
C LEU A 227 8.51 11.00 -11.34
N HIS A 228 8.29 12.24 -10.92
CA HIS A 228 8.52 13.44 -11.71
C HIS A 228 9.75 14.17 -11.18
N ILE A 229 10.81 14.16 -11.98
CA ILE A 229 12.11 14.75 -11.66
C ILE A 229 12.27 16.02 -12.48
N LYS A 230 12.66 17.11 -11.83
CA LYS A 230 13.04 18.35 -12.49
C LYS A 230 14.33 18.89 -11.90
N PHE A 231 15.28 19.17 -12.76
CA PHE A 231 16.52 19.82 -12.37
C PHE A 231 16.98 20.81 -13.43
N ARG A 232 17.87 21.69 -13.04
CA ARG A 232 18.49 22.69 -13.90
C ARG A 232 19.97 22.39 -14.04
N THR A 233 20.50 22.50 -15.24
CA THR A 233 21.94 22.49 -15.50
C THR A 233 22.43 23.92 -15.65
N VAL A 234 23.64 24.17 -15.17
CA VAL A 234 24.36 25.43 -15.35
C VAL A 234 25.68 25.11 -16.04
N VAL A 235 25.94 25.81 -17.14
CA VAL A 235 27.23 25.75 -17.85
C VAL A 235 27.93 27.10 -17.69
N ASP A 236 29.19 27.05 -17.28
CA ASP A 236 30.03 28.23 -17.02
C ASP A 236 30.54 28.90 -18.31
N ASP A 237 29.69 29.03 -19.32
CA ASP A 237 29.98 29.72 -20.58
C ASP A 237 28.68 30.13 -21.28
N ALA A 238 28.55 31.41 -21.64
CA ALA A 238 27.38 31.95 -22.34
C ALA A 238 27.23 31.41 -23.78
N ASN A 239 28.33 30.89 -24.33
CA ASN A 239 28.42 30.34 -25.68
C ASN A 239 28.30 28.81 -25.68
N GLN A 240 28.00 28.18 -24.55
CA GLN A 240 27.78 26.74 -24.47
C GLN A 240 26.36 26.40 -24.06
N THR A 241 25.86 25.30 -24.60
CA THR A 241 24.53 24.79 -24.34
C THR A 241 24.54 23.27 -24.36
N LEU A 242 23.58 22.66 -23.68
CA LEU A 242 23.45 21.23 -23.58
C LEU A 242 22.24 20.74 -24.39
N SER A 243 22.38 19.55 -24.97
CA SER A 243 21.28 18.80 -25.55
C SER A 243 21.22 17.42 -24.89
N TYR A 244 20.03 17.02 -24.46
CA TYR A 244 19.80 15.71 -23.88
C TYR A 244 19.98 14.61 -24.95
N VAL A 245 20.60 13.49 -24.57
CA VAL A 245 20.72 12.31 -25.43
C VAL A 245 19.48 11.42 -25.24
N PRO A 246 18.59 11.28 -26.23
CA PRO A 246 17.34 10.53 -26.07
C PRO A 246 17.54 9.09 -25.66
N GLY A 247 16.72 8.61 -24.72
CA GLY A 247 16.77 7.22 -24.27
C GLY A 247 18.06 6.87 -23.50
N SER A 248 18.88 7.86 -23.16
CA SER A 248 20.09 7.63 -22.37
C SER A 248 19.81 7.44 -20.88
N ILE A 249 18.55 7.65 -20.45
CA ILE A 249 18.20 7.50 -19.05
C ILE A 249 18.43 6.04 -18.65
N SER A 250 19.18 5.83 -17.58
CA SER A 250 19.32 4.51 -16.99
C SER A 250 19.02 4.58 -15.50
N TYR A 251 18.20 3.65 -15.02
CA TYR A 251 17.92 3.47 -13.60
C TYR A 251 18.69 2.26 -13.10
N LYS A 252 19.44 2.45 -12.02
CA LYS A 252 20.17 1.39 -11.33
C LYS A 252 19.61 1.31 -9.91
N PRO A 253 18.79 0.29 -9.58
CA PRO A 253 18.35 0.07 -8.21
C PRO A 253 19.55 -0.19 -7.32
N LYS A 254 19.42 0.05 -6.01
CA LYS A 254 20.47 -0.40 -5.09
C LYS A 254 20.57 -1.94 -5.08
N PRO A 255 21.77 -2.52 -4.88
CA PRO A 255 21.98 -3.97 -4.96
C PRO A 255 21.18 -4.79 -3.94
N ASP A 256 20.80 -4.20 -2.82
CA ASP A 256 20.01 -4.82 -1.75
C ASP A 256 18.50 -4.87 -2.05
N VAL A 257 18.04 -4.19 -3.12
CA VAL A 257 16.63 -4.21 -3.54
C VAL A 257 16.50 -4.33 -5.07
N PRO A 258 16.91 -5.47 -5.66
CA PRO A 258 17.01 -5.64 -7.12
C PRO A 258 15.65 -5.72 -7.82
N GLU A 259 14.57 -5.91 -7.07
CA GLU A 259 13.20 -6.05 -7.57
C GLU A 259 12.61 -4.70 -8.02
N HIS A 260 13.23 -3.59 -7.63
CA HIS A 260 12.86 -2.28 -8.15
C HIS A 260 13.40 -2.06 -9.55
N SER A 261 12.53 -1.65 -10.46
CA SER A 261 12.90 -1.41 -11.85
C SER A 261 12.25 -0.14 -12.40
N LEU A 262 12.90 0.41 -13.42
CA LEU A 262 12.24 1.37 -14.30
C LEU A 262 11.23 0.59 -15.16
N ASP A 263 9.95 0.87 -14.97
CA ASP A 263 8.87 0.23 -15.71
C ASP A 263 8.65 0.94 -17.04
N GLN A 264 8.38 2.24 -16.97
CA GLN A 264 8.05 3.04 -18.14
C GLN A 264 8.69 4.43 -18.09
N MET A 265 9.15 4.89 -19.25
CA MET A 265 9.49 6.29 -19.49
C MET A 265 8.25 7.04 -20.02
N VAL A 266 7.59 7.83 -19.18
CA VAL A 266 6.37 8.58 -19.56
C VAL A 266 6.73 9.87 -20.31
N TYR A 267 7.73 10.60 -19.82
CA TYR A 267 8.24 11.81 -20.46
C TYR A 267 9.74 11.96 -20.27
N GLN A 268 10.44 12.22 -21.37
CA GLN A 268 11.82 12.65 -21.38
C GLN A 268 11.96 13.83 -22.35
N PRO A 269 12.96 14.71 -22.18
CA PRO A 269 13.22 15.75 -23.15
C PRO A 269 13.47 15.15 -24.54
N PRO A 270 12.98 15.78 -25.61
CA PRO A 270 13.42 15.45 -26.96
C PRO A 270 14.92 15.69 -27.09
N GLY A 271 15.58 14.93 -27.96
CA GLY A 271 16.99 15.15 -28.27
C GLY A 271 17.18 16.10 -29.43
N GLY A 272 18.46 16.31 -29.76
CA GLY A 272 18.83 17.30 -30.77
C GLY A 272 18.94 18.68 -30.14
N ILE A 273 19.80 19.50 -30.72
CA ILE A 273 20.03 20.85 -30.20
C ILE A 273 18.85 21.77 -30.49
N GLU A 274 18.11 21.50 -31.57
CA GLU A 274 16.90 22.20 -31.98
C GLU A 274 15.73 22.08 -30.99
N ASN A 275 15.75 21.04 -30.15
CA ASN A 275 14.72 20.82 -29.12
C ASN A 275 15.27 21.03 -27.70
N ALA A 276 16.53 21.46 -27.56
CA ALA A 276 17.09 21.79 -26.27
C ALA A 276 16.34 23.01 -25.69
N PRO A 277 16.07 23.05 -24.37
CA PRO A 277 15.56 24.24 -23.71
C PRO A 277 16.45 25.44 -24.00
N GLU A 278 15.85 26.61 -24.23
CA GLU A 278 16.61 27.84 -24.43
C GLU A 278 17.53 28.13 -23.23
N CYS A 279 18.72 28.65 -23.52
CA CYS A 279 19.65 29.12 -22.49
C CYS A 279 19.09 30.36 -21.81
N ASP A 280 18.71 30.24 -20.53
CA ASP A 280 18.47 31.40 -19.68
C ASP A 280 19.81 31.95 -19.19
N LEU A 281 20.32 32.96 -19.90
CA LEU A 281 21.60 33.58 -19.60
C LEU A 281 21.53 34.41 -18.32
N ARG A 282 22.33 34.03 -17.32
CA ARG A 282 22.40 34.73 -16.03
C ARG A 282 23.84 34.96 -15.62
N LEU A 283 24.08 36.00 -14.84
CA LEU A 283 25.37 36.17 -14.19
C LEU A 283 25.54 35.14 -13.07
N ASP A 284 26.74 34.58 -12.97
CA ASP A 284 27.14 33.72 -11.86
C ASP A 284 26.88 34.43 -10.52
N LEU A 285 26.23 33.73 -9.59
CA LEU A 285 25.86 34.27 -8.29
C LEU A 285 27.07 34.50 -7.37
N GLY A 286 28.20 33.83 -7.61
CA GLY A 286 29.42 33.98 -6.82
C GLY A 286 30.21 35.23 -7.19
N THR A 287 30.52 35.37 -8.48
CA THR A 287 31.43 36.41 -9.00
C THR A 287 30.71 37.59 -9.64
N LEU A 288 29.48 37.40 -10.13
CA LEU A 288 28.70 38.38 -10.90
C LEU A 288 29.41 38.94 -12.14
N THR A 289 30.44 38.25 -12.63
CA THR A 289 31.25 38.70 -13.78
C THR A 289 31.17 37.75 -14.97
N GLN A 290 30.78 36.51 -14.75
CA GLN A 290 30.65 35.48 -15.79
C GLN A 290 29.18 35.23 -16.11
N VAL A 291 28.83 35.21 -17.40
CA VAL A 291 27.49 34.83 -17.85
C VAL A 291 27.45 33.31 -18.04
N GLN A 292 26.47 32.67 -17.43
CA GLN A 292 26.23 31.23 -17.43
C GLN A 292 24.95 30.93 -18.21
N CYS A 293 24.94 29.82 -18.96
CA CYS A 293 23.71 29.28 -19.54
C CYS A 293 23.00 28.36 -18.53
N HIS A 294 21.73 28.64 -18.25
CA HIS A 294 20.86 27.81 -17.43
C HIS A 294 19.81 27.11 -18.29
N GLN A 295 19.72 25.77 -18.21
CA GLN A 295 18.70 24.99 -18.91
C GLN A 295 17.97 24.07 -17.94
N THR A 296 16.67 23.91 -18.13
CA THR A 296 15.82 23.13 -17.23
C THR A 296 15.33 21.87 -17.90
N TRP A 297 15.47 20.73 -17.21
CA TRP A 297 15.16 19.40 -17.71
C TRP A 297 14.10 18.74 -16.83
N GLU A 298 13.14 18.09 -17.48
CA GLU A 298 12.01 17.43 -16.83
C GLU A 298 11.92 15.98 -17.30
N PHE A 299 11.71 15.06 -16.36
CA PHE A 299 11.56 13.63 -16.61
C PHE A 299 10.38 13.09 -15.80
N LYS A 300 9.56 12.22 -16.39
CA LYS A 300 8.47 11.52 -15.71
C LYS A 300 8.57 10.04 -15.96
N VAL A 301 8.91 9.26 -14.95
CA VAL A 301 9.07 7.80 -15.03
C VAL A 301 8.00 7.12 -14.20
N ILE A 302 7.70 5.86 -14.52
CA ILE A 302 7.00 4.93 -13.63
C ILE A 302 8.02 3.89 -13.16
N LEU A 303 8.03 3.65 -11.85
CA LEU A 303 8.88 2.66 -11.20
C LEU A 303 8.01 1.54 -10.63
N ASN A 304 8.48 0.30 -10.79
CA ASN A 304 7.95 -0.81 -10.02
C ASN A 304 8.58 -0.76 -8.62
N VAL A 305 7.71 -0.68 -7.62
CA VAL A 305 8.03 -0.64 -6.20
C VAL A 305 7.53 -1.94 -5.61
N ASP A 306 8.43 -2.86 -5.25
CA ASP A 306 7.99 -4.05 -4.53
C ASP A 306 7.44 -3.65 -3.16
N THR A 307 6.12 -3.81 -3.02
CA THR A 307 5.39 -3.67 -1.76
C THR A 307 4.97 -5.03 -1.20
N SER A 308 5.33 -6.14 -1.86
CA SER A 308 4.84 -7.47 -1.53
C SER A 308 5.76 -8.22 -0.58
N THR A 309 7.09 -8.01 -0.64
CA THR A 309 8.04 -8.78 0.20
C THR A 309 8.71 -7.97 1.31
N GLN A 310 8.69 -6.63 1.21
CA GLN A 310 9.48 -5.75 2.10
C GLN A 310 8.65 -4.81 2.97
N VAL A 311 7.31 -4.89 2.93
CA VAL A 311 6.47 -4.01 3.75
C VAL A 311 6.48 -4.49 5.20
N ASP A 312 6.92 -3.58 6.08
CA ASP A 312 6.82 -3.65 7.52
C ASP A 312 6.16 -2.35 8.01
N ASN A 313 5.13 -2.44 8.86
CA ASN A 313 4.44 -1.26 9.40
C ASN A 313 5.37 -0.29 10.17
N ARG A 314 6.54 -0.77 10.60
CA ARG A 314 7.49 -0.01 11.43
C ARG A 314 8.70 0.51 10.66
N VAL A 315 8.93 0.02 9.44
CA VAL A 315 10.10 0.38 8.63
C VAL A 315 9.64 0.83 7.25
N PRO A 316 9.89 2.10 6.87
CA PRO A 316 9.63 2.56 5.52
C PRO A 316 10.39 1.69 4.50
N VAL A 317 9.70 1.27 3.45
CA VAL A 317 10.33 0.61 2.29
C VAL A 317 11.12 1.67 1.52
N ASP A 318 12.44 1.52 1.51
CA ASP A 318 13.38 2.45 0.89
C ASP A 318 13.71 2.04 -0.55
N VAL A 319 12.93 2.55 -1.50
CA VAL A 319 13.18 2.36 -2.94
C VAL A 319 14.22 3.36 -3.41
N SER A 320 15.49 3.02 -3.22
CA SER A 320 16.61 3.86 -3.65
C SER A 320 17.20 3.40 -4.98
N GLY A 321 17.49 4.34 -5.87
CA GLY A 321 18.28 4.05 -7.06
C GLY A 321 18.91 5.29 -7.68
N THR A 322 19.87 5.04 -8.56
CA THR A 322 20.59 6.08 -9.28
C THR A 322 20.03 6.21 -10.69
N PHE A 323 19.62 7.42 -11.05
CA PHE A 323 19.27 7.79 -12.41
C PHE A 323 20.46 8.46 -13.09
N ASP A 324 20.91 7.92 -14.21
CA ASP A 324 21.94 8.53 -15.05
C ASP A 324 21.30 9.18 -16.28
N PHE A 325 21.64 10.43 -16.57
CA PHE A 325 21.20 11.21 -17.73
C PHE A 325 22.42 11.67 -18.53
N LEU A 326 22.40 11.58 -19.87
CA LEU A 326 23.52 11.97 -20.72
C LEU A 326 23.20 13.24 -21.52
N TYR A 327 24.20 14.09 -21.66
CA TYR A 327 24.11 15.38 -22.34
C TYR A 327 25.28 15.58 -23.28
N ASN A 328 24.97 16.01 -24.50
CA ASN A 328 25.94 16.51 -25.45
C ASN A 328 26.14 18.01 -25.23
N THR A 329 27.38 18.47 -25.26
CA THR A 329 27.71 19.90 -25.15
C THR A 329 27.95 20.49 -26.54
N PHE A 330 27.32 21.62 -26.80
CA PHE A 330 27.49 22.39 -28.03
C PHE A 330 28.13 23.74 -27.71
N SER A 331 29.00 24.20 -28.60
CA SER A 331 29.53 25.56 -28.60
C SER A 331 28.84 26.35 -29.73
N CYS A 332 28.33 27.53 -29.40
CA CYS A 332 27.57 28.40 -30.29
C CYS A 332 28.22 29.78 -30.33
N ASN A 333 28.05 30.52 -31.42
CA ASN A 333 28.41 31.95 -31.42
C ASN A 333 27.42 32.77 -30.58
N ASP A 334 26.16 32.33 -30.58
CA ASP A 334 25.06 32.84 -29.77
C ASP A 334 24.18 31.63 -29.40
N THR A 335 23.97 31.39 -28.11
CA THR A 335 23.15 30.26 -27.62
C THR A 335 21.66 30.44 -27.91
N THR A 336 21.23 31.63 -28.37
CA THR A 336 19.87 31.87 -28.87
C THR A 336 19.71 31.55 -30.36
N ASP A 337 20.82 31.43 -31.11
CA ASP A 337 20.83 31.01 -32.52
C ASP A 337 21.44 29.62 -32.68
N ILE A 338 20.55 28.62 -32.60
CA ILE A 338 20.88 27.20 -32.67
C ILE A 338 21.62 26.83 -33.97
N ALA A 339 21.41 27.57 -35.07
CA ALA A 339 22.08 27.30 -36.34
C ALA A 339 23.60 27.51 -36.28
N THR A 340 24.07 28.27 -35.29
CA THR A 340 25.51 28.53 -35.07
C THR A 340 26.19 27.50 -34.18
N CYS A 341 25.41 26.59 -33.59
CA CYS A 341 25.92 25.63 -32.62
C CYS A 341 26.61 24.44 -33.29
N GLN A 342 27.80 24.11 -32.79
CA GLN A 342 28.57 22.94 -33.19
C GLN A 342 28.80 22.02 -31.99
N LEU A 343 28.64 20.72 -32.20
CA LEU A 343 28.90 19.73 -31.17
C LEU A 343 30.39 19.78 -30.81
N ILE A 344 30.67 19.86 -29.51
CA ILE A 344 32.04 19.72 -29.00
C ILE A 344 32.36 18.22 -28.98
N ASP A 345 33.44 17.82 -29.65
CA ASP A 345 33.86 16.41 -29.78
C ASP A 345 34.49 15.89 -28.46
N ILE A 346 33.62 15.68 -27.47
CA ILE A 346 33.93 15.10 -26.16
C ILE A 346 32.88 14.05 -25.81
N GLU A 347 33.21 13.14 -24.89
CA GLU A 347 32.21 12.18 -24.38
C GLU A 347 31.02 12.91 -23.74
N PRO A 348 29.78 12.42 -23.93
CA PRO A 348 28.61 13.02 -23.32
C PRO A 348 28.74 13.13 -21.80
N SER A 349 28.45 14.30 -21.26
CA SER A 349 28.45 14.51 -19.82
C SER A 349 27.31 13.75 -19.17
N LYS A 350 27.61 13.03 -18.10
CA LYS A 350 26.63 12.27 -17.33
C LYS A 350 26.24 13.03 -16.07
N ILE A 351 24.94 13.21 -15.87
CA ILE A 351 24.37 13.68 -14.61
C ILE A 351 23.74 12.47 -13.92
N SER A 352 24.20 12.17 -12.70
CA SER A 352 23.67 11.09 -11.87
C SER A 352 22.86 11.68 -10.72
N ALA A 353 21.61 11.24 -10.55
CA ALA A 353 20.74 11.63 -9.44
C ALA A 353 20.41 10.41 -8.56
N LEU A 354 20.77 10.49 -7.27
CA LEU A 354 20.35 9.50 -6.29
C LEU A 354 19.00 9.90 -5.71
N ILE A 355 17.97 9.09 -6.00
CA ILE A 355 16.61 9.31 -5.53
C ILE A 355 16.17 8.10 -4.70
N THR A 356 15.55 8.38 -3.56
CA THR A 356 14.94 7.40 -2.67
C THR A 356 13.44 7.70 -2.62
N ILE A 357 12.60 6.73 -2.97
CA ILE A 357 11.17 6.77 -2.67
C ILE A 357 10.97 5.97 -1.38
N GLN A 358 10.45 6.61 -0.35
CA GLN A 358 10.07 5.95 0.89
C GLN A 358 8.58 5.63 0.82
N THR A 359 8.22 4.37 1.04
CA THR A 359 6.82 3.91 1.15
C THR A 359 6.56 3.46 2.57
N THR A 360 5.49 3.94 3.20
CA THR A 360 5.04 3.53 4.54
C THR A 360 3.63 2.97 4.46
N VAL A 361 3.31 1.99 5.31
CA VAL A 361 2.01 1.30 5.39
C VAL A 361 1.37 1.49 6.75
#